data_AF-A0A6N6MS89-F1
#
_entry.id   AF-A0A6N6MS89-F1
#
_cell.length_a   1.000
_cell.length_b   1.000
_cell.length_c   1.000
_cell.angle_alpha   90.00
_cell.angle_beta   90.00
_cell.angle_gamma   90.00
#
_symmetry.space_group_name_H-M   'P 1'
#
loop_
_entity.id
_entity.type
_entity.pdbx_description
1 polymer ?
#
loop_
_entity_poly.entity_id
_entity_poly.type
_entity_poly.pdbx_seq_one_letter_code
_entity_poly.pdbx_strand_id
1 'polypeptide(L)'
;MNKFDHILNWTLQAGSHVFPGEDGGTCINEAALVAAGFPYRPVRSILDMPPCFSRPICSLAMMLNDEANDTDRQRLMPFVTRLACADTPEVERRRAAFIDSQVGYLGLYPRHTRFERGLKALEGALAIGRQAEAIGFEAARGRLDAARTEPPPSSPRGAQSISAKLKAWLGAAQGESVG
;
A
#
# COMPACT_ATOMS: atom_id res chain seq x y z
N MET A 1 21.81 6.49 -3.02
CA MET A 1 20.75 6.76 -2.04
C MET A 1 19.36 7.00 -2.66
N ASN A 2 19.22 7.05 -3.99
CA ASN A 2 17.96 7.33 -4.72
C ASN A 2 16.80 6.31 -4.57
N LYS A 3 16.94 5.26 -3.75
CA LYS A 3 15.92 4.20 -3.62
C LYS A 3 14.80 4.54 -2.63
N PHE A 4 14.95 5.58 -1.80
CA PHE A 4 13.94 5.97 -0.81
C PHE A 4 13.32 7.35 -1.07
N ASP A 5 13.97 8.21 -1.86
CA ASP A 5 13.52 9.58 -2.10
C ASP A 5 12.12 9.66 -2.73
N HIS A 6 11.76 8.68 -3.57
CA HIS A 6 10.43 8.60 -4.18
C HIS A 6 9.35 8.12 -3.19
N ILE A 7 9.71 7.40 -2.13
CA ILE A 7 8.79 7.01 -1.04
C ILE A 7 8.56 8.21 -0.11
N LEU A 8 9.61 9.00 0.16
CA LEU A 8 9.53 10.17 1.03
C LEU A 8 8.77 11.34 0.41
N ASN A 9 8.72 11.42 -0.92
CA ASN A 9 7.98 12.45 -1.67
C ASN A 9 6.72 11.89 -2.35
N TRP A 10 6.25 10.72 -1.92
CA TRP A 10 5.08 10.08 -2.51
C TRP A 10 3.81 10.89 -2.21
N THR A 11 3.10 11.29 -3.25
CA THR A 11 1.81 11.99 -3.15
C THR A 11 0.67 11.09 -3.62
N LEU A 12 -0.52 11.28 -3.04
CA LEU A 12 -1.71 10.60 -3.51
C LEU A 12 -2.33 11.35 -4.68
N GLN A 13 -2.65 10.62 -5.75
CA GLN A 13 -3.30 11.12 -6.96
C GLN A 13 -4.71 10.51 -7.11
N ALA A 14 -5.59 11.17 -7.87
CA ALA A 14 -6.92 10.65 -8.16
C ALA A 14 -6.84 9.57 -9.26
N GLY A 15 -7.53 8.44 -9.07
CA GLY A 15 -7.75 7.43 -10.13
C GLY A 15 -6.51 6.78 -10.80
N SER A 16 -6.78 5.74 -11.61
CA SER A 16 -5.81 4.79 -12.18
C SER A 16 -4.97 5.37 -13.33
N HIS A 17 -3.81 5.93 -13.01
CA HIS A 17 -2.82 6.32 -14.01
C HIS A 17 -2.12 5.08 -14.59
N VAL A 18 -1.66 5.18 -15.85
CA VAL A 18 -0.56 4.37 -16.35
C VAL A 18 0.64 4.69 -15.46
N PHE A 19 1.37 3.66 -15.00
CA PHE A 19 2.57 3.69 -14.15
C PHE A 19 3.11 5.11 -13.86
N PRO A 20 3.20 5.53 -12.58
CA PRO A 20 3.58 6.89 -12.27
C PRO A 20 4.95 7.16 -12.86
N GLY A 21 5.01 8.10 -13.80
CA GLY A 21 6.25 8.57 -14.35
C GLY A 21 7.13 9.20 -13.26
N GLU A 22 8.16 9.91 -13.68
CA GLU A 22 9.18 10.48 -12.79
C GLU A 22 8.60 11.45 -11.73
N ASP A 23 7.42 12.01 -11.97
CA ASP A 23 6.73 12.96 -11.07
C ASP A 23 6.10 12.31 -9.82
N GLY A 24 5.96 10.98 -9.82
CA GLY A 24 5.54 10.20 -8.64
C GLY A 24 4.08 10.37 -8.22
N GLY A 25 3.53 9.32 -7.62
CA GLY A 25 2.22 9.34 -6.96
C GLY A 25 1.21 8.36 -7.57
N THR A 26 0.35 7.82 -6.73
CA THR A 26 -0.61 6.78 -7.11
C THR A 26 -1.92 6.99 -6.36
N CYS A 27 -2.97 6.25 -6.72
CA CYS A 27 -4.14 6.22 -5.84
C CYS A 27 -3.77 5.56 -4.49
N ILE A 28 -4.61 5.77 -3.46
CA ILE A 28 -4.36 5.22 -2.13
C ILE A 28 -4.23 3.68 -2.12
N ASN A 29 -5.03 2.96 -2.93
CA ASN A 29 -4.99 1.50 -2.97
C ASN A 29 -3.70 0.99 -3.61
N GLU A 30 -3.23 1.65 -4.66
CA GLU A 30 -1.94 1.36 -5.30
C GLU A 30 -0.77 1.66 -4.37
N ALA A 31 -0.82 2.79 -3.64
CA ALA A 31 0.16 3.13 -2.63
C ALA A 31 0.20 2.05 -1.54
N ALA A 32 -0.97 1.55 -1.13
CA ALA A 32 -1.08 0.51 -0.12
C ALA A 32 -0.53 -0.84 -0.59
N LEU A 33 -0.65 -1.19 -1.88
CA LEU A 33 0.02 -2.36 -2.44
C LEU A 33 1.54 -2.26 -2.27
N VAL A 34 2.11 -1.13 -2.70
CA VAL A 34 3.57 -0.92 -2.65
C VAL A 34 4.06 -0.85 -1.21
N ALA A 35 3.33 -0.16 -0.33
CA ALA A 35 3.66 -0.07 1.09
C ALA A 35 3.59 -1.43 1.80
N ALA A 36 2.71 -2.33 1.37
CA ALA A 36 2.64 -3.71 1.86
C ALA A 36 3.64 -4.66 1.19
N GLY A 37 4.52 -4.16 0.30
CA GLY A 37 5.56 -4.93 -0.36
C GLY A 37 5.13 -5.69 -1.62
N PHE A 38 3.92 -5.44 -2.13
CA PHE A 38 3.49 -6.00 -3.42
C PHE A 38 4.08 -5.19 -4.57
N PRO A 39 4.31 -5.81 -5.74
CA PRO A 39 4.64 -5.06 -6.95
C PRO A 39 3.54 -4.04 -7.26
N TYR A 40 3.94 -2.85 -7.71
CA TYR A 40 3.00 -1.87 -8.24
C TYR A 40 2.20 -2.49 -9.39
N ARG A 41 0.90 -2.26 -9.37
CA ARG A 41 -0.02 -2.52 -10.48
C ARG A 41 -1.22 -1.58 -10.35
N PRO A 42 -1.83 -1.18 -11.46
CA PRO A 42 -3.03 -0.36 -11.40
C PRO A 42 -4.17 -1.11 -10.68
N VAL A 43 -4.89 -0.42 -9.82
CA VAL A 43 -6.07 -0.97 -9.12
C VAL A 43 -7.31 -0.24 -9.64
N ARG A 44 -8.12 -0.97 -10.42
CA ARG A 44 -9.38 -0.44 -10.99
C ARG A 44 -10.62 -0.91 -10.23
N SER A 45 -10.50 -2.05 -9.55
CA SER A 45 -11.54 -2.58 -8.68
C SER A 45 -10.93 -3.00 -7.35
N ILE A 46 -11.68 -2.78 -6.27
CA ILE A 46 -11.32 -3.34 -4.96
C ILE A 46 -11.25 -4.86 -4.97
N LEU A 47 -11.89 -5.53 -5.93
CA LEU A 47 -11.77 -6.99 -6.09
C LEU A 47 -10.36 -7.40 -6.54
N ASP A 48 -9.62 -6.50 -7.18
CA ASP A 48 -8.25 -6.77 -7.64
C ASP A 48 -7.25 -6.81 -6.47
N MET A 49 -7.59 -6.24 -5.30
CA MET A 49 -6.69 -6.17 -4.15
C MET A 49 -6.29 -7.58 -3.64
N PRO A 50 -5.10 -7.78 -3.05
CA PRO A 50 -4.72 -9.04 -2.43
C PRO A 50 -5.65 -9.41 -1.24
N PRO A 51 -5.81 -10.71 -0.91
CA PRO A 51 -6.72 -11.16 0.15
C PRO A 51 -6.48 -10.55 1.54
N CYS A 52 -5.25 -10.11 1.84
CA CYS A 52 -4.92 -9.46 3.10
C CYS A 52 -5.47 -8.03 3.25
N PHE A 53 -6.07 -7.45 2.21
CA PHE A 53 -6.66 -6.11 2.24
C PHE A 53 -8.16 -6.15 2.55
N SER A 54 -8.59 -5.32 3.49
CA SER A 54 -10.01 -5.22 3.85
C SER A 54 -10.80 -4.57 2.70
N ARG A 55 -11.72 -5.33 2.11
CA ARG A 55 -12.55 -4.86 0.99
C ARG A 55 -13.42 -3.65 1.33
N PRO A 56 -14.20 -3.63 2.43
CA PRO A 56 -15.00 -2.47 2.79
C PRO A 56 -14.14 -1.22 3.03
N ILE A 57 -13.00 -1.35 3.71
CA ILE A 57 -12.11 -0.21 3.99
C ILE A 57 -11.45 0.29 2.71
N CYS A 58 -10.93 -0.60 1.85
CA CYS A 58 -10.33 -0.21 0.56
C CYS A 58 -11.36 0.45 -0.37
N SER A 59 -12.63 0.04 -0.30
CA SER A 59 -13.71 0.63 -1.09
C SER A 59 -14.00 2.07 -0.67
N LEU A 60 -14.12 2.30 0.64
CA LEU A 60 -14.30 3.66 1.17
C LEU A 60 -13.06 4.52 0.88
N ALA A 61 -11.86 4.00 1.08
CA ALA A 61 -10.62 4.71 0.82
C ALA A 61 -10.49 5.16 -0.64
N MET A 62 -10.81 4.27 -1.59
CA MET A 62 -10.79 4.56 -3.03
C MET A 62 -11.79 5.66 -3.40
N MET A 63 -13.03 5.56 -2.90
CA MET A 63 -14.05 6.60 -3.11
C MET A 63 -13.60 7.96 -2.58
N LEU A 64 -13.07 8.01 -1.35
CA LEU A 64 -12.58 9.26 -0.77
C LEU A 64 -11.37 9.83 -1.53
N ASN A 65 -10.47 8.97 -2.00
CA ASN A 65 -9.32 9.37 -2.80
C ASN A 65 -9.75 10.07 -4.10
N ASP A 66 -10.73 9.50 -4.78
CA ASP A 66 -11.17 9.96 -6.10
C ASP A 66 -12.09 11.19 -6.01
N GLU A 67 -12.85 11.33 -4.93
CA GLU A 67 -13.71 12.51 -4.70
C GLU A 67 -12.95 13.73 -4.13
N ALA A 68 -11.81 13.52 -3.47
CA ALA A 68 -11.05 14.57 -2.80
C ALA A 68 -10.35 15.52 -3.79
N ASN A 69 -10.22 16.79 -3.37
CA ASN A 69 -9.25 17.70 -3.99
C ASN A 69 -7.82 17.30 -3.57
N ASP A 70 -6.81 17.86 -4.23
CA ASP A 70 -5.42 17.42 -4.05
C ASP A 70 -4.90 17.59 -2.62
N THR A 71 -5.29 18.69 -1.95
CA THR A 71 -4.92 18.97 -0.57
C THR A 71 -5.57 17.98 0.40
N ASP A 72 -6.89 17.79 0.29
CA ASP A 72 -7.61 16.85 1.14
C ASP A 72 -7.13 15.42 0.92
N ARG A 73 -6.83 15.03 -0.32
CA ARG A 73 -6.37 13.67 -0.66
C ARG A 73 -5.12 13.28 0.12
N GLN A 74 -4.18 14.21 0.35
CA GLN A 74 -2.97 13.90 1.11
C GLN A 74 -3.26 13.53 2.58
N ARG A 75 -4.43 13.90 3.11
CA ARG A 75 -4.86 13.50 4.47
C ARG A 75 -5.20 12.01 4.56
N LEU A 76 -5.27 11.30 3.43
CA LEU A 76 -5.41 9.84 3.39
C LEU A 76 -4.07 9.10 3.58
N MET A 77 -2.93 9.78 3.51
CA MET A 77 -1.60 9.16 3.68
C MET A 77 -1.46 8.30 4.95
N PRO A 78 -1.97 8.70 6.14
CA PRO A 78 -1.90 7.87 7.35
C PRO A 78 -2.62 6.51 7.24
N PHE A 79 -3.48 6.32 6.24
CA PHE A 79 -4.24 5.08 6.05
C PHE A 79 -3.54 4.08 5.12
N VAL A 80 -2.56 4.51 4.33
CA VAL A 80 -1.89 3.68 3.30
C VAL A 80 -1.39 2.35 3.87
N THR A 81 -0.67 2.38 4.99
CA THR A 81 -0.13 1.18 5.65
C THR A 81 -1.16 0.39 6.44
N ARG A 82 -2.37 0.93 6.62
CA ARG A 82 -3.45 0.36 7.44
C ARG A 82 -4.49 -0.40 6.60
N LEU A 83 -4.44 -0.32 5.27
CA LEU A 83 -5.43 -0.99 4.40
C LEU A 83 -5.25 -2.52 4.32
N ALA A 84 -4.03 -3.02 4.55
CA ALA A 84 -3.70 -4.45 4.60
C ALA A 84 -4.13 -5.07 5.95
N CYS A 85 -5.41 -4.99 6.27
CA CYS A 85 -5.99 -5.34 7.57
C CYS A 85 -7.21 -6.26 7.47
N ALA A 86 -7.34 -7.04 6.40
CA ALA A 86 -8.44 -7.99 6.26
C ALA A 86 -8.53 -8.92 7.49
N ASP A 87 -9.75 -9.14 7.95
CA ASP A 87 -10.04 -10.01 9.09
C ASP A 87 -11.05 -11.10 8.67
N THR A 88 -11.66 -11.77 9.65
CA THR A 88 -12.69 -12.77 9.42
C THR A 88 -13.88 -12.18 8.64
N PRO A 89 -14.62 -13.00 7.87
CA PRO A 89 -15.79 -12.53 7.13
C PRO A 89 -16.82 -11.80 7.99
N GLU A 90 -16.96 -12.19 9.26
CA GLU A 90 -17.87 -11.53 10.19
C GLU A 90 -17.41 -10.10 10.57
N VAL A 91 -16.12 -9.92 10.80
CA VAL A 91 -15.55 -8.58 11.04
C VAL A 91 -15.69 -7.71 9.79
N GLU A 92 -15.43 -8.24 8.60
CA GLU A 92 -15.59 -7.50 7.34
C GLU A 92 -17.05 -7.10 7.09
N ARG A 93 -18.03 -7.97 7.40
CA ARG A 93 -19.46 -7.61 7.35
C ARG A 93 -19.80 -6.48 8.31
N ARG A 94 -19.29 -6.52 9.55
CA ARG A 94 -19.49 -5.45 10.53
C ARG A 94 -18.87 -4.13 10.10
N ARG A 95 -17.67 -4.16 9.51
CA ARG A 95 -17.03 -2.98 8.91
C ARG A 95 -17.88 -2.39 7.79
N ALA A 96 -18.39 -3.22 6.88
CA ALA A 96 -19.27 -2.77 5.81
C ALA A 96 -20.55 -2.11 6.36
N ALA A 97 -21.27 -2.78 7.26
CA ALA A 97 -22.48 -2.24 7.88
C ALA A 97 -22.21 -0.94 8.67
N PHE A 98 -21.08 -0.86 9.38
CA PHE A 98 -20.67 0.36 10.05
C PHE A 98 -20.44 1.49 9.05
N ILE A 99 -19.64 1.25 8.01
CA ILE A 99 -19.38 2.24 6.97
C ILE A 99 -20.70 2.71 6.36
N ASP A 100 -21.58 1.80 5.95
CA ASP A 100 -22.90 2.12 5.39
C ASP A 100 -23.73 3.00 6.34
N SER A 101 -23.69 2.75 7.65
CA SER A 101 -24.38 3.59 8.64
C SER A 101 -23.82 5.02 8.73
N GLN A 102 -22.53 5.20 8.44
CA GLN A 102 -21.85 6.50 8.48
C GLN A 102 -22.00 7.26 7.15
N VAL A 103 -22.08 6.53 6.04
CA VAL A 103 -21.95 7.08 4.69
C VAL A 103 -23.20 6.95 3.82
N GLY A 104 -24.28 6.33 4.33
CA GLY A 104 -25.47 5.94 3.58
C GLY A 104 -26.22 7.06 2.85
N TYR A 105 -25.89 8.33 3.10
CA TYR A 105 -26.42 9.49 2.36
C TYR A 105 -25.34 10.52 2.00
N LEU A 106 -24.09 10.10 1.77
CA LEU A 106 -23.01 11.03 1.38
C LEU A 106 -23.43 11.92 0.20
N GLY A 107 -24.18 11.38 -0.75
CA GLY A 107 -24.76 12.06 -1.93
C GLY A 107 -25.49 13.38 -1.69
N LEU A 108 -25.88 13.69 -0.45
CA LEU A 108 -26.66 14.89 -0.09
C LEU A 108 -25.83 16.00 0.57
N TYR A 109 -24.59 15.72 0.96
CA TYR A 109 -23.75 16.70 1.67
C TYR A 109 -22.76 17.41 0.74
N PRO A 110 -22.24 18.61 1.10
CA PRO A 110 -21.12 19.23 0.41
C PRO A 110 -19.88 18.31 0.41
N ARG A 111 -19.04 18.38 -0.64
CA ARG A 111 -17.86 17.51 -0.82
C ARG A 111 -16.93 17.46 0.41
N HIS A 112 -16.63 18.60 1.02
CA HIS A 112 -15.75 18.64 2.19
C HIS A 112 -16.37 17.93 3.41
N THR A 113 -17.68 18.11 3.65
CA THR A 113 -18.40 17.39 4.71
C THR A 113 -18.42 15.88 4.47
N ARG A 114 -18.51 15.45 3.20
CA ARG A 114 -18.39 14.03 2.84
C ARG A 114 -17.01 13.50 3.18
N PHE A 115 -15.96 14.23 2.83
CA PHE A 115 -14.58 13.82 3.09
C PHE A 115 -14.29 13.68 4.59
N GLU A 116 -14.65 14.68 5.40
CA GLU A 116 -14.49 14.61 6.87
C GLU A 116 -15.24 13.43 7.49
N ARG A 117 -16.48 13.18 7.05
CA ARG A 117 -17.25 12.01 7.50
C ARG A 117 -16.60 10.71 7.06
N GLY A 118 -16.08 10.67 5.84
CA GLY A 118 -15.33 9.55 5.30
C GLY A 118 -14.08 9.21 6.11
N LEU A 119 -13.28 10.21 6.49
CA LEU A 119 -12.11 10.00 7.36
C LEU A 119 -12.50 9.41 8.71
N LYS A 120 -13.57 9.94 9.33
CA LYS A 120 -14.11 9.40 10.58
C LYS A 120 -14.62 7.97 10.42
N ALA A 121 -15.26 7.67 9.30
CA ALA A 121 -15.73 6.33 8.98
C ALA A 121 -14.56 5.35 8.75
N LEU A 122 -13.47 5.77 8.10
CA LEU A 122 -12.25 4.97 7.97
C LEU A 122 -11.65 4.63 9.35
N GLU A 123 -11.49 5.62 10.22
CA GLU A 123 -10.98 5.38 11.58
C GLU A 123 -11.88 4.44 12.38
N GLY A 124 -13.19 4.68 12.36
CA GLY A 124 -14.16 3.83 13.04
C GLY A 124 -14.17 2.40 12.51
N ALA A 125 -14.07 2.20 11.19
CA ALA A 125 -14.01 0.87 10.59
C ALA A 125 -12.70 0.13 10.94
N LEU A 126 -11.57 0.84 10.99
CA LEU A 126 -10.28 0.28 11.40
C LEU A 126 -10.27 -0.14 12.88
N ALA A 127 -11.07 0.51 13.72
CA ALA A 127 -11.26 0.11 15.11
C ALA A 127 -12.09 -1.19 15.29
N ILE A 128 -12.79 -1.65 14.25
CA ILE A 128 -13.54 -2.92 14.28
C ILE A 128 -12.61 -4.06 13.87
N GLY A 129 -12.49 -5.09 14.72
CA GLY A 129 -11.69 -6.30 14.45
C GLY A 129 -10.50 -6.43 15.39
N ARG A 130 -9.55 -7.31 15.04
CA ARG A 130 -8.32 -7.46 15.83
C ARG A 130 -7.53 -6.16 15.85
N GLN A 131 -7.23 -5.68 17.06
CA GLN A 131 -6.30 -4.59 17.28
C GLN A 131 -4.94 -5.17 17.68
N ALA A 132 -3.86 -4.56 17.22
CA ALA A 132 -2.55 -4.86 17.75
C ALA A 132 -2.53 -4.49 19.24
N GLU A 133 -1.97 -5.35 20.08
CA GLU A 133 -1.77 -5.02 21.48
C GLU A 133 -0.89 -3.78 21.60
N ALA A 134 -1.24 -2.87 22.51
CA ALA A 134 -0.46 -1.66 22.73
C ALA A 134 0.95 -2.06 23.18
N ILE A 135 1.96 -1.77 22.36
CA ILE A 135 3.35 -1.98 22.74
C ILE A 135 3.72 -0.83 23.67
N GLY A 136 4.02 -1.14 24.94
CA GLY A 136 4.51 -0.16 25.90
C GLY A 136 5.81 0.49 25.42
N PHE A 137 6.06 1.74 25.81
CA PHE A 137 7.21 2.53 25.38
C PHE A 137 8.55 1.78 25.53
N GLU A 138 8.78 1.13 26.67
CA GLU A 138 10.01 0.36 26.92
C GLU A 138 10.17 -0.83 25.97
N ALA A 139 9.08 -1.54 25.67
CA ALA A 139 9.09 -2.65 24.73
C ALA A 139 9.35 -2.16 23.29
N ALA A 140 8.78 -1.02 22.90
CA ALA A 140 9.04 -0.40 21.60
C ALA A 140 10.51 0.05 21.48
N ARG A 141 11.06 0.68 22.52
CA ARG A 141 12.46 1.10 22.59
C ARG A 141 13.40 -0.10 22.50
N GLY A 142 13.17 -1.16 23.27
CA GLY A 142 13.98 -2.36 23.23
C GLY A 142 14.02 -3.02 21.85
N ARG A 143 12.88 -3.05 21.14
CA ARG A 143 12.83 -3.56 19.76
C ARG A 143 13.60 -2.69 18.77
N LEU A 144 13.54 -1.36 18.92
CA LEU A 144 14.30 -0.43 18.07
C LEU A 144 15.80 -0.57 18.29
N ASP A 145 16.23 -0.70 19.55
CA ASP A 145 17.63 -0.90 19.89
C ASP A 145 18.16 -2.24 19.35
N ALA A 146 17.36 -3.31 19.44
CA ALA A 146 17.70 -4.62 18.85
C ALA A 146 17.83 -4.55 17.32
N ALA A 147 16.90 -3.86 16.63
CA ALA A 147 16.98 -3.69 15.18
C ALA A 147 18.20 -2.87 14.72
N ARG A 148 18.73 -1.98 15.57
CA ARG A 148 19.96 -1.22 15.29
C ARG A 148 21.23 -2.05 15.48
N THR A 149 21.20 -3.02 16.39
CA THR A 149 22.35 -3.88 16.68
C THR A 149 22.38 -5.13 15.82
N GLU A 150 21.26 -5.50 15.19
CA GLU A 150 21.23 -6.55 14.19
C GLU A 150 22.09 -6.17 12.97
N PRO A 151 23.12 -6.95 12.63
CA PRO A 151 23.86 -6.74 11.40
C PRO A 151 22.92 -6.91 10.19
N PRO A 152 23.11 -6.14 9.10
CA PRO A 152 22.26 -6.27 7.94
C PRO A 152 22.26 -7.72 7.46
N PRO A 153 21.10 -8.25 7.01
CA PRO A 153 21.02 -9.63 6.56
C PRO A 153 22.10 -9.86 5.51
N SER A 154 22.94 -10.87 5.72
CA SER A 154 23.95 -11.26 4.75
C SER A 154 23.25 -11.49 3.42
N SER A 155 23.63 -10.73 2.39
CA SER A 155 23.11 -10.90 1.04
C SER A 155 23.13 -12.39 0.70
N PRO A 156 22.05 -12.95 0.13
CA PRO A 156 22.01 -14.38 -0.16
C PRO A 156 23.23 -14.75 -1.02
N ARG A 157 24.15 -15.53 -0.43
CA ARG A 157 25.24 -16.18 -1.16
C ARG A 157 24.59 -17.10 -2.18
N GLY A 158 24.52 -16.67 -3.44
CA GLY A 158 24.08 -17.54 -4.52
C GLY A 158 23.15 -16.94 -5.57
N ALA A 159 22.88 -15.64 -5.56
CA ALA A 159 22.37 -15.01 -6.79
C ALA A 159 23.55 -14.85 -7.76
N GLN A 160 23.88 -15.92 -8.48
CA GLN A 160 24.71 -15.80 -9.67
C GLN A 160 24.14 -14.65 -10.51
N SER A 161 24.94 -13.60 -10.65
CA SER A 161 24.57 -12.41 -11.41
C SER A 161 24.01 -12.85 -12.75
N ILE A 162 22.87 -12.28 -13.13
CA ILE A 162 22.23 -12.51 -14.43
C ILE A 162 23.24 -12.20 -15.57
N SER A 163 24.21 -11.32 -15.30
CA SER A 163 25.36 -11.03 -16.16
C SER A 163 26.29 -12.24 -16.39
N ALA A 164 26.48 -13.10 -15.38
CA ALA A 164 27.30 -14.31 -15.50
C ALA A 164 26.61 -15.39 -16.35
N LYS A 165 25.28 -15.54 -16.21
CA LYS A 165 24.50 -16.45 -17.07
C LYS A 165 24.41 -15.96 -18.51
N LEU A 166 24.28 -14.65 -18.74
CA LEU A 166 24.28 -14.07 -20.09
C LEU A 166 25.63 -14.22 -20.80
N LYS A 167 26.76 -14.04 -20.10
CA LYS A 167 28.10 -14.25 -20.69
C LYS A 167 28.36 -15.71 -21.07
N ALA A 168 27.88 -16.66 -20.27
CA ALA A 168 28.01 -18.08 -20.59
C ALA A 168 27.22 -18.48 -21.85
N TRP A 169 26.07 -17.84 -22.10
CA TRP A 169 25.24 -18.11 -23.28
C TRP A 169 25.78 -17.44 -24.55
N LEU A 170 26.33 -16.23 -24.44
CA LEU A 170 26.95 -15.51 -25.57
C LEU A 170 28.34 -16.06 -25.95
N GLY A 171 29.05 -16.71 -25.02
CA GLY A 171 30.36 -17.32 -25.28
C GLY A 171 30.31 -18.68 -25.99
N ALA A 172 29.14 -19.34 -26.04
CA ALA A 172 28.98 -20.65 -26.68
C ALA A 172 28.63 -20.57 -28.18
N ALA A 173 28.51 -19.37 -28.76
CA ALA A 173 28.10 -19.15 -30.15
C ALA A 173 29.24 -18.85 -31.12
N GLN A 174 30.51 -19.00 -30.73
CA GLN A 174 31.65 -18.88 -31.64
C GLN A 174 32.49 -20.16 -31.61
N GLY A 175 32.24 -21.03 -32.59
CA GLY A 175 33.04 -22.21 -32.81
C GLY A 175 32.37 -23.24 -33.70
N GLU A 176 32.04 -22.86 -34.94
CA GLU A 176 32.08 -23.78 -36.09
C GLU A 176 31.85 -23.00 -37.39
N SER A 177 32.95 -22.63 -38.06
CA SER A 177 32.95 -22.41 -39.51
C SER A 177 34.32 -22.81 -40.07
N VAL A 178 34.36 -24.07 -40.52
CA VAL A 178 35.06 -24.63 -41.69
C VAL A 178 36.18 -23.78 -42.31
N GLY A 179 37.38 -24.37 -42.33
CA GLY A 179 38.55 -24.00 -43.11
C GLY A 179 39.67 -24.98 -42.84
#